data_AF-A0A847K0W2-F1
#
_entry.id   AF-A0A847K0W2-F1
#
_cell.length_a   1.000
_cell.length_b   1.000
_cell.length_c   1.000
_cell.angle_alpha   90.00
_cell.angle_beta   90.00
_cell.angle_gamma   90.00
#
_symmetry.space_group_name_H-M   'P 1'
#
loop_
_entity.id
_entity.type
_entity.pdbx_description
1 polymer ?
#
loop_
_entity_poly.entity_id
_entity_poly.type
_entity_poly.pdbx_seq_one_letter_code
_entity_poly.pdbx_strand_id
1 'polypeptide(L)'
;MAKQKRQPRASHGHTASFADAEVASLYNQADESAANQLAVLAHSEAPSRAKDARRALFLLRQRGIRADASAEPSAPPQANRATPRKLEVAAMTTLEPPGRRTIAFAATQTSQPVTAVVLDMFGAVAALPQNVDTIEELIQQDEETDDAEPPCAAVVPVDFARFRVQQAVQVNRDQGLLMPIGLSAALDRIGPPDAEYPEHPAYAMLGGLPSSWSKPSREDHVWMATITALMGSVDRRRFDELAGQVREMQHSRVLLSPTQVREMLDRSISEAIPSLYPATIRQSVIQWLEDDALVWLGAGRSDLAMHSLALAHDGACATEEHWWFLKEAVRLRLAISIVPKDRMQPTSSSSPIITPDEALGPMNEGDADSEPLIWRP
;
A
#
# COMPACT_ATOMS: atom_id res chain seq x y z
N MET A 1 -27.95 -42.61 -9.88
CA MET A 1 -27.07 -43.80 -9.84
C MET A 1 -25.88 -43.52 -8.92
N ALA A 2 -25.65 -44.45 -7.98
CA ALA A 2 -24.56 -44.63 -6.99
C ALA A 2 -23.71 -43.42 -6.52
N LYS A 3 -23.98 -42.95 -5.28
CA LYS A 3 -23.01 -42.22 -4.46
C LYS A 3 -21.92 -43.20 -3.99
N GLN A 4 -20.68 -43.00 -4.42
CA GLN A 4 -19.52 -43.72 -3.91
C GLN A 4 -19.31 -43.41 -2.42
N LYS A 5 -19.59 -44.40 -1.55
CA LYS A 5 -19.15 -44.41 -0.15
C LYS A 5 -17.61 -44.46 -0.14
N ARG A 6 -16.97 -43.36 0.29
CA ARG A 6 -15.54 -43.36 0.63
C ARG A 6 -15.30 -44.34 1.79
N GLN A 7 -14.50 -45.36 1.55
CA GLN A 7 -14.01 -46.25 2.59
C GLN A 7 -13.05 -45.50 3.53
N PRO A 8 -13.07 -45.77 4.85
CA PRO A 8 -12.07 -45.26 5.77
C PRO A 8 -10.70 -45.86 5.44
N ARG A 9 -9.70 -45.00 5.22
CA ARG A 9 -8.30 -45.41 5.08
C ARG A 9 -7.85 -46.06 6.39
N ALA A 10 -7.38 -47.30 6.30
CA ALA A 10 -6.71 -47.99 7.40
C ALA A 10 -5.47 -47.18 7.83
N SER A 11 -5.47 -46.71 9.07
CA SER A 11 -4.34 -46.02 9.68
C SER A 11 -3.13 -46.96 9.71
N HIS A 12 -2.14 -46.70 8.89
CA HIS A 12 -0.81 -47.31 9.02
C HIS A 12 -0.24 -46.90 10.37
N GLY A 13 0.06 -47.88 11.22
CA GLY A 13 0.66 -47.67 12.53
C GLY A 13 2.08 -47.13 12.38
N HIS A 14 2.22 -45.82 12.28
CA HIS A 14 3.50 -45.16 12.52
C HIS A 14 3.83 -45.30 14.01
N THR A 15 4.76 -46.21 14.32
CA THR A 15 5.47 -46.22 15.60
C THR A 15 6.33 -44.97 15.67
N ALA A 16 5.84 -43.96 16.38
CA ALA A 16 6.62 -42.78 16.68
C ALA A 16 7.81 -43.18 17.56
N SER A 17 9.03 -42.83 17.14
CA SER A 17 10.25 -43.02 17.92
C SER A 17 10.61 -41.71 18.63
N PHE A 18 10.89 -41.80 19.93
CA PHE A 18 11.33 -40.69 20.78
C PHE A 18 12.73 -41.01 21.30
N ALA A 19 13.59 -40.00 21.42
CA ALA A 19 14.96 -40.20 21.89
C ALA A 19 15.02 -40.43 23.40
N ASP A 20 14.08 -39.85 24.14
CA ASP A 20 13.93 -40.04 25.58
C ASP A 20 13.08 -41.28 25.90
N ALA A 21 13.67 -42.23 26.64
CA ALA A 21 13.05 -43.52 26.97
C ALA A 21 11.82 -43.40 27.89
N GLU A 22 11.78 -42.36 28.74
CA GLU A 22 10.66 -42.08 29.63
C GLU A 22 9.47 -41.56 28.81
N VAL A 23 9.71 -40.62 27.89
CA VAL A 23 8.70 -40.13 26.94
C VAL A 23 8.16 -41.25 26.05
N ALA A 24 9.04 -42.13 25.54
CA ALA A 24 8.64 -43.28 24.73
C ALA A 24 7.74 -44.26 25.50
N SER A 25 8.10 -44.55 26.76
CA SER A 25 7.30 -45.40 27.65
C SER A 25 5.91 -44.83 27.89
N LEU A 26 5.81 -43.55 28.24
CA LEU A 26 4.54 -42.87 28.50
C LEU A 26 3.66 -42.78 27.24
N TYR A 27 4.25 -42.50 26.08
CA TYR A 27 3.50 -42.51 24.82
C TYR A 27 2.88 -43.89 24.50
N ASN A 28 3.59 -44.97 24.82
CA ASN A 28 3.12 -46.33 24.56
C ASN A 28 2.02 -46.78 25.54
N GLN A 29 1.97 -46.23 26.76
CA GLN A 29 0.88 -46.48 27.71
C GLN A 29 -0.45 -45.94 27.19
N ALA A 30 -0.42 -44.79 26.51
CA ALA A 30 -1.56 -44.22 25.77
C ALA A 30 -2.87 -44.12 26.58
N ASP A 31 -2.76 -43.72 27.85
CA ASP A 31 -3.90 -43.41 28.72
C ASP A 31 -3.81 -41.96 29.24
N GLU A 32 -4.85 -41.53 29.95
CA GLU A 32 -4.98 -40.18 30.50
C GLU A 32 -3.90 -39.86 31.56
N SER A 33 -3.51 -40.86 32.35
CA SER A 33 -2.42 -40.74 33.34
C SER A 33 -1.07 -40.46 32.65
N ALA A 34 -0.77 -41.17 31.57
CA ALA A 34 0.43 -40.96 30.79
C ALA A 34 0.42 -39.61 30.07
N ALA A 35 -0.74 -39.15 29.59
CA ALA A 35 -0.90 -37.80 29.05
C ALA A 35 -0.62 -36.73 30.11
N ASN A 36 -1.08 -36.90 31.34
CA ASN A 36 -0.81 -35.99 32.46
C ASN A 36 0.69 -35.95 32.80
N GLN A 37 1.37 -37.09 32.84
CA GLN A 37 2.81 -37.15 33.09
C GLN A 37 3.64 -36.52 31.95
N LEU A 38 3.25 -36.75 30.70
CA LEU A 38 3.86 -36.08 29.55
C LEU A 38 3.65 -34.56 29.58
N ALA A 39 2.51 -34.07 30.08
CA ALA A 39 2.25 -32.64 30.28
C ALA A 39 3.24 -32.01 31.27
N VAL A 40 3.59 -32.72 32.35
CA VAL A 40 4.64 -32.30 33.29
C VAL A 40 6.01 -32.30 32.60
N LEU A 41 6.37 -33.36 31.88
CA LEU A 41 7.67 -33.47 31.18
C LEU A 41 7.85 -32.43 30.06
N ALA A 42 6.77 -31.97 29.43
CA ALA A 42 6.80 -30.90 28.41
C ALA A 42 7.35 -29.56 28.93
N HIS A 43 7.44 -29.41 30.25
CA HIS A 43 7.96 -28.25 30.97
C HIS A 43 9.32 -28.52 31.64
N SER A 44 9.97 -29.67 31.39
CA SER A 44 11.29 -29.95 31.97
C SER A 44 12.36 -28.96 31.48
N GLU A 45 13.35 -28.66 32.31
CA GLU A 45 14.49 -27.79 31.96
C GLU A 45 15.40 -28.38 30.86
N ALA A 46 15.29 -29.69 30.58
CA ALA A 46 16.00 -30.36 29.50
C ALA A 46 15.29 -30.13 28.14
N PRO A 47 15.88 -29.37 27.19
CA PRO A 47 15.17 -28.96 25.97
C PRO A 47 14.78 -30.10 25.04
N SER A 48 15.61 -31.15 24.94
CA SER A 48 15.35 -32.33 24.13
C SER A 48 14.16 -33.14 24.66
N ARG A 49 14.11 -33.37 25.97
CA ARG A 49 13.03 -34.07 26.67
C ARG A 49 11.70 -33.30 26.57
N ALA A 50 11.73 -31.98 26.79
CA ALA A 50 10.55 -31.14 26.66
C ALA A 50 9.97 -31.17 25.23
N LYS A 51 10.83 -31.17 24.21
CA LYS A 51 10.42 -31.26 22.80
C LYS A 51 9.78 -32.61 22.47
N ASP A 52 10.39 -33.71 22.91
CA ASP A 52 9.87 -35.06 22.70
C ASP A 52 8.52 -35.25 23.43
N ALA A 53 8.39 -34.75 24.67
CA ALA A 53 7.14 -34.79 25.43
C ALA A 53 6.01 -33.99 24.76
N ARG A 54 6.28 -32.79 24.24
CA ARG A 54 5.28 -32.01 23.46
C ARG A 54 4.83 -32.74 22.19
N ARG A 55 5.77 -33.40 21.50
CA ARG A 55 5.46 -34.19 20.31
C ARG A 55 4.62 -35.42 20.66
N ALA A 56 4.94 -36.11 21.76
CA ALA A 56 4.15 -37.24 22.26
C ALA A 56 2.73 -36.83 22.65
N LEU A 57 2.55 -35.70 23.36
CA LEU A 57 1.24 -35.14 23.69
C LEU A 57 0.40 -34.81 22.46
N PHE A 58 1.03 -34.20 21.45
CA PHE A 58 0.35 -33.89 20.18
C PHE A 58 -0.18 -35.16 19.51
N LEU A 59 0.63 -36.23 19.48
CA LEU A 59 0.24 -37.52 18.89
C LEU A 59 -0.85 -38.24 19.72
N LEU A 60 -0.81 -38.16 21.06
CA LEU A 60 -1.88 -38.69 21.92
C LEU A 60 -3.19 -37.91 21.74
N ARG A 61 -3.14 -36.59 21.58
CA ARG A 61 -4.33 -35.76 21.25
C ARG A 61 -4.97 -36.16 19.93
N GLN A 62 -4.17 -36.49 18.91
CA GLN A 62 -4.68 -37.02 17.65
C GLN A 62 -5.37 -38.39 17.80
N ARG A 63 -5.00 -39.16 18.84
CA ARG A 63 -5.64 -40.44 19.22
C ARG A 63 -6.84 -40.25 20.17
N GLY A 64 -7.21 -39.01 20.48
CA GLY A 64 -8.35 -38.70 21.35
C GLY A 64 -8.03 -38.76 22.86
N ILE A 65 -6.79 -39.01 23.24
CA ILE A 65 -6.35 -39.04 24.64
C ILE A 65 -5.86 -37.65 25.01
N ARG A 66 -6.46 -37.03 26.02
CA ARG A 66 -6.15 -35.68 26.48
C ARG A 66 -5.64 -35.74 27.92
N ALA A 67 -4.75 -34.82 28.27
CA ALA A 67 -4.43 -34.56 29.67
C ALA A 67 -5.59 -33.79 30.31
N ASP A 68 -5.80 -33.99 31.60
CA ASP A 68 -6.72 -33.20 32.41
C ASP A 68 -6.33 -31.73 32.34
N ALA A 69 -7.31 -30.84 32.16
CA ALA A 69 -7.08 -29.39 32.10
C ALA A 69 -6.44 -28.83 33.38
N SER A 70 -6.54 -29.56 34.50
CA SER A 70 -5.91 -29.22 35.78
C SER A 70 -4.43 -29.65 35.88
N ALA A 71 -3.95 -30.48 34.96
CA ALA A 71 -2.57 -30.97 34.90
C ALA A 71 -1.71 -30.23 33.85
N GLU A 72 -2.30 -29.35 33.03
CA GLU A 72 -1.55 -28.31 32.34
C GLU A 72 -1.21 -27.23 33.38
N PRO A 73 0.05 -27.14 33.87
CA PRO A 73 0.45 -25.94 34.58
C PRO A 73 0.16 -24.76 33.65
N SER A 74 -0.53 -23.73 34.16
CA SER A 74 -0.86 -22.54 33.39
C SER A 74 0.39 -22.14 32.62
N ALA A 75 0.29 -22.04 31.29
CA ALA A 75 1.41 -21.61 30.46
C ALA A 75 2.14 -20.49 31.22
N PRO A 76 3.47 -20.60 31.44
CA PRO A 76 4.18 -19.56 32.16
C PRO A 76 3.76 -18.25 31.51
N PRO A 77 3.35 -17.22 32.30
CA PRO A 77 2.94 -15.95 31.73
C PRO A 77 4.03 -15.60 30.73
N GLN A 78 3.65 -15.30 29.48
CA GLN A 78 4.60 -14.85 28.48
C GLN A 78 5.34 -13.65 29.09
N ALA A 79 6.47 -13.93 29.72
CA ALA A 79 7.38 -12.95 30.25
C ALA A 79 7.90 -12.28 28.98
N ASN A 80 7.50 -11.02 28.81
CA ASN A 80 7.57 -10.20 27.58
C ASN A 80 6.28 -10.09 26.74
N ARG A 81 5.09 -10.00 27.35
CA ARG A 81 4.24 -8.87 26.93
C ARG A 81 4.91 -7.60 27.44
N ALA A 82 5.90 -7.12 26.69
CA ALA A 82 6.44 -5.79 26.90
C ALA A 82 5.24 -4.85 26.94
N THR A 83 5.14 -4.05 28.00
CA THR A 83 4.24 -2.91 28.06
C THR A 83 4.32 -2.20 26.71
N PRO A 84 3.21 -1.89 26.02
CA PRO A 84 3.25 -1.19 24.74
C PRO A 84 4.12 0.05 24.93
N ARG A 85 5.32 0.02 24.32
CA ARG A 85 6.30 1.07 24.51
C ARG A 85 5.77 2.27 23.75
N LYS A 86 5.68 3.40 24.44
CA LYS A 86 5.08 4.61 23.88
C LYS A 86 5.92 5.05 22.69
N LEU A 87 5.42 4.80 21.48
CA LEU A 87 5.92 5.48 20.29
C LEU A 87 5.58 6.97 20.46
N GLU A 88 6.57 7.82 20.24
CA GLU A 88 6.44 9.26 20.48
C GLU A 88 6.55 10.08 19.19
N VAL A 89 7.12 9.51 18.13
CA VAL A 89 7.29 10.18 16.83
C VAL A 89 6.86 9.26 15.71
N ALA A 90 6.14 9.83 14.73
CA ALA A 90 5.82 9.20 13.47
C ALA A 90 6.11 10.16 12.33
N ALA A 91 6.60 9.65 11.21
CA ALA A 91 6.73 10.39 9.96
C ALA A 91 6.02 9.67 8.84
N MET A 92 5.62 10.44 7.84
CA MET A 92 4.88 9.97 6.69
C MET A 92 5.47 10.61 5.42
N THR A 93 5.68 9.81 4.39
CA THR A 93 6.10 10.31 3.07
C THR A 93 4.89 10.81 2.28
N THR A 94 5.12 11.73 1.36
CA THR A 94 4.17 12.04 0.29
C THR A 94 3.92 10.82 -0.58
N LEU A 95 2.88 10.86 -1.39
CA LEU A 95 2.56 9.80 -2.33
C LEU A 95 3.68 9.61 -3.39
N GLU A 96 4.38 8.50 -3.32
CA GLU A 96 5.48 8.11 -4.22
C GLU A 96 4.97 7.23 -5.37
N PRO A 97 5.52 7.34 -6.59
CA PRO A 97 5.28 6.35 -7.65
C PRO A 97 5.75 4.96 -7.21
N PRO A 98 4.94 3.88 -7.36
CA PRO A 98 3.73 3.76 -8.19
C PRO A 98 2.39 3.88 -7.42
N GLY A 99 2.28 4.75 -6.42
CA GLY A 99 1.08 4.84 -5.58
C GLY A 99 1.32 4.34 -4.15
N ARG A 100 2.52 4.56 -3.61
CA ARG A 100 2.96 4.05 -2.31
C ARG A 100 3.28 5.18 -1.36
N ARG A 101 3.21 4.85 -0.08
CA ARG A 101 3.62 5.73 1.00
C ARG A 101 4.24 4.93 2.11
N THR A 102 5.25 5.51 2.74
CA THR A 102 5.88 4.95 3.92
C THR A 102 5.42 5.71 5.15
N ILE A 103 4.98 4.98 6.18
CA ILE A 103 4.73 5.50 7.53
C ILE A 103 5.76 4.90 8.47
N ALA A 104 6.59 5.75 9.06
CA ALA A 104 7.66 5.37 9.96
C ALA A 104 7.34 5.74 11.41
N PHE A 105 7.70 4.88 12.35
CA PHE A 105 7.48 5.06 13.78
C PHE A 105 8.78 4.87 14.57
N ALA A 106 9.02 5.77 15.51
CA ALA A 106 10.17 5.71 16.42
C ALA A 106 9.76 5.93 17.88
N ALA A 107 10.60 5.39 18.77
CA ALA A 107 10.58 5.71 20.19
C ALA A 107 11.77 6.63 20.47
N THR A 108 11.51 7.80 21.06
CA THR A 108 12.48 8.86 21.41
C THR A 108 13.63 8.42 22.30
N GLN A 109 13.45 7.37 23.13
CA GLN A 109 14.40 7.04 24.20
C GLN A 109 15.12 5.69 24.03
N THR A 110 15.12 5.10 22.83
CA THR A 110 15.72 3.77 22.64
C THR A 110 16.49 3.68 21.34
N SER A 111 17.65 3.00 21.37
CA SER A 111 18.42 2.56 20.20
C SER A 111 17.72 1.43 19.42
N GLN A 112 16.39 1.47 19.32
CA GLN A 112 15.61 0.50 18.57
C GLN A 112 15.37 1.04 17.17
N PRO A 113 15.52 0.19 16.14
CA PRO A 113 15.34 0.63 14.76
C PRO A 113 13.93 1.16 14.54
N VAL A 114 13.83 2.18 13.69
CA VAL A 114 12.56 2.72 13.20
C VAL A 114 11.74 1.60 12.57
N THR A 115 10.45 1.56 12.88
CA THR A 115 9.52 0.61 12.23
C THR A 115 8.79 1.33 11.10
N ALA A 116 9.00 0.90 9.87
CA ALA A 116 8.30 1.43 8.71
C ALA A 116 7.21 0.47 8.24
N VAL A 117 6.05 1.01 7.90
CA VAL A 117 4.96 0.31 7.22
C VAL A 117 4.75 0.97 5.87
N VAL A 118 4.84 0.19 4.80
CA VAL A 118 4.58 0.66 3.44
C VAL A 118 3.13 0.35 3.08
N LEU A 119 2.42 1.39 2.68
CA LEU A 119 1.04 1.36 2.25
C LEU A 119 0.97 1.57 0.73
N ASP A 120 -0.03 0.97 0.11
CA ASP A 120 -0.53 1.35 -1.22
C ASP A 120 -2.04 1.64 -1.14
N MET A 121 -2.65 2.06 -2.25
CA MET A 121 -4.09 2.38 -2.28
C MET A 121 -5.01 1.17 -2.01
N PHE A 122 -4.46 -0.04 -1.96
CA PHE A 122 -5.17 -1.30 -1.71
C PHE A 122 -4.87 -1.87 -0.32
N GLY A 123 -4.01 -1.24 0.48
CA GLY A 123 -3.77 -1.56 1.88
C GLY A 123 -2.30 -1.63 2.24
N ALA A 124 -1.96 -2.47 3.23
CA ALA A 124 -0.59 -2.58 3.72
C ALA A 124 0.18 -3.62 2.88
N VAL A 125 1.34 -3.24 2.34
CA VAL A 125 2.13 -4.08 1.44
C VAL A 125 3.44 -4.59 2.05
N ALA A 126 4.00 -3.87 3.01
CA ALA A 126 5.21 -4.30 3.73
C ALA A 126 5.29 -3.69 5.12
N ALA A 127 6.03 -4.35 6.01
CA ALA A 127 6.49 -3.79 7.26
C ALA A 127 7.96 -4.15 7.46
N LEU A 128 8.83 -3.15 7.57
CA LEU A 128 10.27 -3.29 7.54
C LEU A 128 10.90 -2.52 8.71
N PRO A 129 11.84 -3.13 9.46
CA PRO A 129 12.73 -2.34 10.28
C PRO A 129 13.63 -1.52 9.34
N GLN A 130 13.77 -0.23 9.63
CA GLN A 130 14.71 0.64 8.91
C GLN A 130 16.06 0.64 9.61
N ASN A 131 17.13 0.78 8.83
CA ASN A 131 18.51 0.87 9.33
C ASN A 131 18.87 2.31 9.74
N VAL A 132 17.91 3.02 10.35
CA VAL A 132 18.09 4.36 10.91
C VAL A 132 17.61 4.36 12.35
N ASP A 133 18.26 5.17 13.18
CA ASP A 133 17.99 5.23 14.61
C ASP A 133 16.93 6.28 14.93
N THR A 134 16.78 7.31 14.07
CA THR A 134 15.84 8.42 14.28
C THR A 134 14.93 8.68 13.09
N ILE A 135 13.83 9.40 13.33
CA ILE A 135 12.92 9.85 12.27
C ILE A 135 13.55 11.00 11.49
N GLU A 136 14.33 11.84 12.16
CA GLU A 136 15.06 12.95 11.56
C GLU A 136 16.07 12.44 10.52
N GLU A 137 16.81 11.37 10.83
CA GLU A 137 17.69 10.70 9.86
C GLU A 137 16.93 10.14 8.65
N LEU A 138 15.73 9.57 8.87
CA LEU A 138 14.89 9.07 7.80
C LEU A 138 14.43 10.21 6.87
N ILE A 139 13.98 11.32 7.45
CA ILE A 139 13.54 12.50 6.69
C ILE A 139 14.71 13.08 5.90
N GLN A 140 15.89 13.20 6.52
CA GLN A 140 17.08 13.70 5.85
C GLN A 140 17.51 12.79 4.70
N GLN A 141 17.44 11.45 4.86
CA GLN A 141 17.74 10.52 3.77
C GLN A 141 16.76 10.66 2.59
N ASP A 142 15.49 10.90 2.87
CA ASP A 142 14.46 11.16 1.85
C ASP A 142 14.80 12.45 1.08
N GLU A 143 15.13 13.54 1.80
CA GLU A 143 15.54 14.82 1.21
C GLU A 143 16.83 14.74 0.38
N GLU A 144 17.79 13.89 0.78
CA GLU A 144 19.07 13.70 0.08
C GLU A 144 18.96 12.81 -1.17
N THR A 145 17.90 12.01 -1.30
CA THR A 145 17.75 11.04 -2.40
C THR A 145 17.12 11.68 -3.65
N ASP A 146 16.41 12.81 -3.52
CA ASP A 146 15.67 13.44 -4.62
C ASP A 146 16.24 14.80 -5.04
N ASP A 147 17.04 14.79 -6.13
CA ASP A 147 17.56 15.99 -6.81
C ASP A 147 16.47 16.81 -7.54
N ALA A 148 15.22 16.32 -7.59
CA ALA A 148 14.08 16.97 -8.23
C ALA A 148 12.95 17.19 -7.21
N GLU A 149 12.83 18.41 -6.69
CA GLU A 149 11.82 18.79 -5.69
C GLU A 149 10.37 18.38 -6.05
N PRO A 150 9.57 17.88 -5.08
CA PRO A 150 10.01 16.80 -4.19
C PRO A 150 8.92 15.74 -3.90
N PRO A 151 9.31 14.48 -3.68
CA PRO A 151 8.81 13.66 -2.58
C PRO A 151 9.36 14.20 -1.25
N CYS A 152 8.54 14.20 -0.20
CA CYS A 152 8.92 14.74 1.10
C CYS A 152 8.40 13.86 2.23
N ALA A 153 9.20 13.66 3.27
CA ALA A 153 8.77 13.08 4.53
C ALA A 153 8.58 14.18 5.59
N ALA A 154 7.49 14.09 6.36
CA ALA A 154 7.26 15.00 7.48
C ALA A 154 6.75 14.27 8.72
N VAL A 155 7.01 14.87 9.89
CA VAL A 155 6.45 14.40 11.16
C VAL A 155 4.95 14.64 11.17
N VAL A 156 4.19 13.60 11.56
CA VAL A 156 2.73 13.61 11.66
C VAL A 156 2.27 13.17 13.04
N PRO A 157 1.02 13.47 13.44
CA PRO A 157 0.49 12.97 14.70
C PRO A 157 0.55 11.44 14.76
N VAL A 158 1.23 10.90 15.79
CA VAL A 158 1.44 9.45 15.95
C VAL A 158 0.13 8.68 15.93
N ASP A 159 -0.89 9.22 16.58
CA ASP A 159 -2.19 8.58 16.67
C ASP A 159 -2.92 8.51 15.31
N PHE A 160 -2.80 9.56 14.49
CA PHE A 160 -3.28 9.56 13.12
C PHE A 160 -2.53 8.54 12.25
N ALA A 161 -1.20 8.46 12.39
CA ALA A 161 -0.40 7.46 11.69
C ALA A 161 -0.82 6.02 12.05
N ARG A 162 -1.10 5.74 13.34
CA ARG A 162 -1.67 4.46 13.79
C ARG A 162 -3.02 4.19 13.14
N PHE A 163 -3.88 5.20 13.07
CA PHE A 163 -5.20 5.10 12.44
C PHE A 163 -5.09 4.71 10.96
N ARG A 164 -4.19 5.33 10.19
CA ARG A 164 -3.98 5.00 8.77
C ARG A 164 -3.44 3.58 8.57
N VAL A 165 -2.49 3.14 9.41
CA VAL A 165 -2.02 1.74 9.39
C VAL A 165 -3.17 0.77 9.69
N GLN A 166 -4.01 1.07 10.68
CA GLN A 166 -5.15 0.21 11.03
C GLN A 166 -6.20 0.17 9.92
N GLN A 167 -6.46 1.28 9.24
CA GLN A 167 -7.32 1.30 8.06
C GLN A 167 -6.76 0.41 6.94
N ALA A 168 -5.47 0.50 6.65
CA ALA A 168 -4.83 -0.34 5.64
C ALA A 168 -4.91 -1.85 5.99
N VAL A 169 -4.76 -2.20 7.27
CA VAL A 169 -4.98 -3.57 7.77
C VAL A 169 -6.43 -4.01 7.57
N GLN A 170 -7.38 -3.12 7.83
CA GLN A 170 -8.80 -3.42 7.63
C GLN A 170 -9.12 -3.62 6.15
N VAL A 171 -8.57 -2.80 5.26
CA VAL A 171 -8.69 -2.99 3.80
C VAL A 171 -8.13 -4.35 3.38
N ASN A 172 -6.96 -4.74 3.87
CA ASN A 172 -6.40 -6.07 3.58
C ASN A 172 -7.37 -7.19 4.00
N ARG A 173 -7.99 -7.08 5.18
CA ARG A 173 -8.96 -8.08 5.67
C ARG A 173 -10.22 -8.13 4.82
N ASP A 174 -10.79 -6.96 4.51
CA ASP A 174 -12.05 -6.85 3.76
C ASP A 174 -11.89 -7.36 2.32
N GLN A 175 -10.70 -7.18 1.73
CA GLN A 175 -10.36 -7.68 0.40
C GLN A 175 -9.84 -9.13 0.40
N GLY A 176 -9.68 -9.76 1.58
CA GLY A 176 -9.11 -11.10 1.69
C GLY A 176 -7.63 -11.20 1.27
N LEU A 177 -6.90 -10.08 1.32
CA LEU A 177 -5.47 -10.03 1.04
C LEU A 177 -4.67 -10.65 2.19
N LEU A 178 -3.54 -11.26 1.85
CA LEU A 178 -2.62 -11.80 2.85
C LEU A 178 -1.97 -10.65 3.63
N MET A 179 -1.82 -10.85 4.94
CA MET A 179 -1.05 -9.92 5.78
C MET A 179 0.45 -10.02 5.42
N PRO A 180 1.12 -8.91 5.08
CA PRO A 180 2.54 -8.91 4.81
C PRO A 180 3.37 -9.49 5.96
N ILE A 181 4.49 -10.13 5.61
CA ILE A 181 5.46 -10.63 6.58
C ILE A 181 5.94 -9.44 7.44
N GLY A 182 6.06 -9.67 8.75
CA GLY A 182 6.49 -8.64 9.69
C GLY A 182 5.40 -7.69 10.16
N LEU A 183 4.26 -7.58 9.45
CA LEU A 183 3.21 -6.62 9.80
C LEU A 183 2.57 -6.92 11.16
N SER A 184 2.34 -8.19 11.51
CA SER A 184 1.79 -8.53 12.84
C SER A 184 2.70 -8.07 13.98
N ALA A 185 4.02 -8.30 13.84
CA ALA A 185 4.99 -7.87 14.85
C ALA A 185 5.13 -6.34 14.90
N ALA A 186 5.01 -5.68 13.75
CA ALA A 186 4.96 -4.23 13.67
C ALA A 186 3.71 -3.68 14.36
N LEU A 187 2.54 -4.27 14.14
CA LEU A 187 1.29 -3.86 14.80
C LEU A 187 1.33 -4.03 16.32
N ASP A 188 1.94 -5.11 16.82
CA ASP A 188 2.16 -5.30 18.26
C ASP A 188 3.02 -4.19 18.88
N ARG A 189 3.95 -3.61 18.09
CA ARG A 189 4.78 -2.48 18.50
C ARG A 189 4.07 -1.13 18.31
N ILE A 190 3.33 -0.97 17.22
CA ILE A 190 2.64 0.27 16.84
C ILE A 190 1.47 0.56 17.78
N GLY A 191 0.72 -0.49 18.12
CA GLY A 191 -0.50 -0.39 18.92
C GLY A 191 -1.70 0.15 18.12
N PRO A 192 -2.91 0.04 18.68
CA PRO A 192 -4.11 0.61 18.08
C PRO A 192 -4.10 2.14 18.19
N PRO A 193 -4.84 2.86 17.33
CA PRO A 193 -5.12 4.27 17.54
C PRO A 193 -5.99 4.48 18.79
N ASP A 194 -5.79 5.60 19.46
CA ASP A 194 -6.51 6.06 20.65
C ASP A 194 -7.83 6.78 20.28
N ALA A 195 -7.88 7.41 19.10
CA ALA A 195 -9.05 8.13 18.60
C ALA A 195 -9.48 7.69 17.19
N GLU A 196 -10.75 7.94 16.87
CA GLU A 196 -11.23 7.92 15.49
C GLU A 196 -11.06 9.32 14.86
N TYR A 197 -10.82 9.34 13.55
CA TYR A 197 -10.62 10.57 12.78
C TYR A 197 -11.75 10.74 11.76
N PRO A 198 -12.92 11.28 12.16
CA PRO A 198 -14.04 11.51 11.24
C PRO A 198 -13.74 12.63 10.23
N GLU A 199 -12.84 13.55 10.57
CA GLU A 199 -12.33 14.60 9.70
C GLU A 199 -10.80 14.51 9.65
N HIS A 200 -10.22 14.77 8.47
CA HIS A 200 -8.78 14.69 8.28
C HIS A 200 -8.05 15.83 9.04
N PRO A 201 -6.95 15.55 9.77
CA PRO A 201 -6.27 16.57 10.59
C PRO A 201 -5.81 17.82 9.82
N ALA A 202 -5.52 17.68 8.53
CA ALA A 202 -5.09 18.79 7.68
C ALA A 202 -6.11 19.95 7.67
N TYR A 203 -7.41 19.66 7.69
CA TYR A 203 -8.46 20.70 7.69
C TYR A 203 -8.43 21.54 8.96
N ALA A 204 -8.25 20.89 10.11
CA ALA A 204 -8.15 21.56 11.40
C ALA A 204 -6.88 22.44 11.50
N MET A 205 -5.76 21.97 10.94
CA MET A 205 -4.49 22.72 10.95
C MET A 205 -4.53 23.99 10.09
N LEU A 206 -5.29 23.99 9.00
CA LEU A 206 -5.44 25.14 8.11
C LEU A 206 -6.55 26.11 8.53
N GLY A 207 -7.41 25.72 9.48
CA GLY A 207 -8.58 26.52 9.89
C GLY A 207 -9.72 26.47 8.87
N GLY A 208 -9.82 25.39 8.09
CA GLY A 208 -10.83 25.19 7.03
C GLY A 208 -10.38 25.67 5.64
N LEU A 209 -11.19 25.37 4.63
CA LEU A 209 -10.91 25.77 3.25
C LEU A 209 -11.31 27.24 3.02
N PRO A 210 -10.38 28.12 2.57
CA PRO A 210 -10.70 29.47 2.12
C PRO A 210 -11.81 29.49 1.08
N SER A 211 -12.74 30.43 1.22
CA SER A 211 -13.87 30.62 0.30
C SER A 211 -13.47 31.04 -1.13
N SER A 212 -12.21 31.43 -1.36
CA SER A 212 -11.70 31.93 -2.64
C SER A 212 -10.58 31.04 -3.20
N TRP A 213 -10.83 29.74 -3.26
CA TRP A 213 -9.90 28.81 -3.92
C TRP A 213 -9.94 28.95 -5.42
N SER A 214 -8.85 29.47 -5.98
CA SER A 214 -8.54 29.32 -7.40
C SER A 214 -8.16 27.86 -7.66
N LYS A 215 -8.73 27.28 -8.72
CA LYS A 215 -8.33 25.94 -9.17
C LYS A 215 -6.82 25.93 -9.43
N PRO A 216 -6.12 24.86 -9.03
CA PRO A 216 -4.70 24.73 -9.27
C PRO A 216 -4.36 24.86 -10.76
N SER A 217 -3.21 25.48 -11.06
CA SER A 217 -2.76 25.64 -12.44
C SER A 217 -2.12 24.33 -12.92
N ARG A 218 -2.19 24.04 -14.22
CA ARG A 218 -1.53 22.85 -14.81
C ARG A 218 0.00 22.90 -14.71
N GLU A 219 0.58 24.05 -14.38
CA GLU A 219 2.03 24.28 -14.33
C GLU A 219 2.61 24.09 -12.91
N ASP A 220 1.78 23.82 -11.90
CA ASP A 220 2.22 23.71 -10.51
C ASP A 220 3.00 22.40 -10.27
N HIS A 221 4.26 22.41 -9.81
CA HIS A 221 5.07 21.17 -9.70
C HIS A 221 4.44 20.02 -8.87
N VAL A 222 3.63 20.34 -7.85
CA VAL A 222 2.87 19.34 -7.07
C VAL A 222 1.93 18.53 -7.95
N TRP A 223 1.36 19.16 -8.97
CA TRP A 223 0.53 18.54 -9.97
C TRP A 223 1.21 17.33 -10.60
N MET A 224 2.46 17.51 -11.04
CA MET A 224 3.20 16.48 -11.76
C MET A 224 3.62 15.32 -10.87
N ALA A 225 4.01 15.58 -9.61
CA ALA A 225 4.34 14.55 -8.64
C ALA A 225 3.11 13.70 -8.29
N THR A 226 1.99 14.36 -7.95
CA THR A 226 0.71 13.71 -7.66
C THR A 226 0.23 12.89 -8.85
N ILE A 227 0.23 13.43 -10.06
CA ILE A 227 -0.14 12.67 -11.26
C ILE A 227 0.75 11.45 -11.45
N THR A 228 2.08 11.61 -11.34
CA THR A 228 3.03 10.54 -11.62
C THR A 228 2.79 9.34 -10.70
N ALA A 229 2.48 9.60 -9.44
CA ALA A 229 2.14 8.55 -8.51
C ALA A 229 0.76 7.93 -8.80
N LEU A 230 -0.23 8.73 -9.16
CA LEU A 230 -1.56 8.26 -9.58
C LEU A 230 -1.51 7.44 -10.89
N MET A 231 -0.50 7.62 -11.74
CA MET A 231 -0.33 6.74 -12.90
C MET A 231 -0.12 5.29 -12.46
N GLY A 232 0.56 5.04 -11.35
CA GLY A 232 0.85 3.68 -10.88
C GLY A 232 -0.39 2.94 -10.33
N SER A 233 -1.46 3.67 -10.01
CA SER A 233 -2.68 3.14 -9.40
C SER A 233 -3.64 2.45 -10.37
N VAL A 234 -3.46 2.64 -11.68
CA VAL A 234 -4.45 2.26 -12.69
C VAL A 234 -4.41 0.76 -12.96
N ASP A 235 -5.60 0.15 -13.05
CA ASP A 235 -5.76 -1.22 -13.54
C ASP A 235 -5.07 -1.38 -14.89
N ARG A 236 -4.00 -2.18 -14.90
CA ARG A 236 -3.14 -2.33 -16.08
C ARG A 236 -3.91 -2.89 -17.27
N ARG A 237 -4.81 -3.85 -17.05
CA ARG A 237 -5.56 -4.47 -18.15
C ARG A 237 -6.50 -3.48 -18.79
N ARG A 238 -7.29 -2.74 -17.99
CA ARG A 238 -8.20 -1.70 -18.50
C ARG A 238 -7.43 -0.58 -19.19
N PHE A 239 -6.28 -0.21 -18.65
CA PHE A 239 -5.40 0.76 -19.27
C PHE A 239 -4.85 0.26 -20.62
N ASP A 240 -4.41 -1.00 -20.70
CA ASP A 240 -3.90 -1.60 -21.93
C ASP A 240 -5.01 -1.69 -23.00
N GLU A 241 -6.26 -1.95 -22.61
CA GLU A 241 -7.44 -1.90 -23.50
C GLU A 241 -7.66 -0.49 -24.07
N LEU A 242 -7.63 0.56 -23.22
CA LEU A 242 -7.71 1.95 -23.67
C LEU A 242 -6.53 2.32 -24.58
N ALA A 243 -5.30 1.95 -24.21
CA ALA A 243 -4.11 2.23 -25.01
C ALA A 243 -4.18 1.55 -26.39
N GLY A 244 -4.75 0.34 -26.45
CA GLY A 244 -5.04 -0.36 -27.71
C GLY A 244 -6.01 0.43 -28.59
N GLN A 245 -7.14 0.88 -28.03
CA GLN A 245 -8.11 1.71 -28.74
C GLN A 245 -7.48 3.00 -29.28
N VAL A 246 -6.64 3.68 -28.48
CA VAL A 246 -5.95 4.90 -28.92
C VAL A 246 -4.98 4.63 -30.06
N ARG A 247 -4.22 3.53 -30.01
CA ARG A 247 -3.34 3.14 -31.13
C ARG A 247 -4.14 2.81 -32.39
N GLU A 248 -5.26 2.11 -32.28
CA GLU A 248 -6.15 1.83 -33.41
C GLU A 248 -6.70 3.13 -34.04
N MET A 249 -7.07 4.12 -33.21
CA MET A 249 -7.46 5.45 -33.68
C MET A 249 -6.33 6.14 -34.45
N GLN A 250 -5.10 6.09 -33.94
CA GLN A 250 -3.92 6.68 -34.60
C GLN A 250 -3.56 5.99 -35.93
N HIS A 251 -3.85 4.70 -36.07
CA HIS A 251 -3.60 3.92 -37.29
C HIS A 251 -4.81 3.82 -38.24
N SER A 252 -5.93 4.44 -37.89
CA SER A 252 -7.13 4.45 -38.72
C SER A 252 -6.85 5.15 -40.05
N ARG A 253 -7.33 4.55 -41.16
CA ARG A 253 -7.26 5.15 -42.51
C ARG A 253 -8.27 6.27 -42.73
N VAL A 254 -9.11 6.56 -41.73
CA VAL A 254 -10.08 7.66 -41.78
C VAL A 254 -9.32 8.97 -41.62
N LEU A 255 -9.50 9.89 -42.57
CA LEU A 255 -8.95 11.25 -42.50
C LEU A 255 -9.72 12.02 -41.41
N LEU A 256 -9.18 12.02 -40.20
CA LEU A 256 -9.65 12.85 -39.09
C LEU A 256 -8.77 14.10 -38.99
N SER A 257 -9.40 15.24 -38.73
CA SER A 257 -8.66 16.45 -38.35
C SER A 257 -8.03 16.31 -36.96
N PRO A 258 -6.95 17.05 -36.64
CA PRO A 258 -6.35 17.02 -35.30
C PRO A 258 -7.34 17.30 -34.16
N THR A 259 -8.28 18.23 -34.37
CA THR A 259 -9.32 18.56 -33.40
C THR A 259 -10.27 17.37 -33.16
N GLN A 260 -10.68 16.67 -34.22
CA GLN A 260 -11.51 15.47 -34.09
C GLN A 260 -10.78 14.35 -33.35
N VAL A 261 -9.49 14.15 -33.62
CA VAL A 261 -8.68 13.17 -32.86
C VAL A 261 -8.61 13.54 -31.38
N ARG A 262 -8.44 14.83 -31.06
CA ARG A 262 -8.42 15.32 -29.68
C ARG A 262 -9.76 15.09 -28.97
N GLU A 263 -10.87 15.44 -29.61
CA GLU A 263 -12.22 15.22 -29.06
C GLU A 263 -12.53 13.73 -28.86
N MET A 264 -12.12 12.88 -29.81
CA MET A 264 -12.27 11.44 -29.69
C MET A 264 -11.43 10.87 -28.54
N LEU A 265 -10.17 11.29 -28.42
CA LEU A 265 -9.30 10.87 -27.33
C LEU A 265 -9.86 11.30 -25.97
N ASP A 266 -10.29 12.56 -25.85
CA ASP A 266 -10.86 13.08 -24.61
C ASP A 266 -12.13 12.33 -24.20
N ARG A 267 -12.98 12.01 -25.19
CA ARG A 267 -14.17 11.19 -24.98
C ARG A 267 -13.81 9.78 -24.51
N SER A 268 -12.89 9.09 -25.19
CA SER A 268 -12.46 7.74 -24.81
C SER A 268 -11.84 7.70 -23.41
N ILE A 269 -11.03 8.69 -23.05
CA ILE A 269 -10.48 8.80 -21.70
C ILE A 269 -11.61 9.02 -20.69
N SER A 270 -12.51 9.98 -20.96
CA SER A 270 -13.63 10.29 -20.07
C SER A 270 -14.54 9.07 -19.84
N GLU A 271 -14.85 8.31 -20.88
CA GLU A 271 -15.62 7.06 -20.80
C GLU A 271 -14.86 5.97 -20.03
N ALA A 272 -13.53 5.94 -20.09
CA ALA A 272 -12.70 4.96 -19.40
C ALA A 272 -12.51 5.28 -17.90
N ILE A 273 -12.56 6.54 -17.47
CA ILE A 273 -12.28 6.95 -16.07
C ILE A 273 -13.05 6.12 -15.03
N PRO A 274 -14.38 5.93 -15.11
CA PRO A 274 -15.10 5.14 -14.11
C PRO A 274 -14.61 3.69 -13.98
N SER A 275 -14.07 3.14 -15.08
CA SER A 275 -13.47 1.81 -15.10
C SER A 275 -12.01 1.81 -14.61
N LEU A 276 -11.22 2.81 -14.97
CA LEU A 276 -9.81 2.91 -14.56
C LEU A 276 -9.68 3.26 -13.08
N TYR A 277 -10.60 4.09 -12.58
CA TYR A 277 -10.70 4.54 -11.20
C TYR A 277 -12.13 4.31 -10.69
N PRO A 278 -12.45 3.10 -10.22
CA PRO A 278 -13.72 2.82 -9.55
C PRO A 278 -13.93 3.73 -8.34
N ALA A 279 -15.18 3.87 -7.87
CA ALA A 279 -15.52 4.76 -6.76
C ALA A 279 -14.66 4.55 -5.50
N THR A 280 -14.33 3.30 -5.18
CA THR A 280 -13.44 2.95 -4.06
C THR A 280 -12.04 3.52 -4.24
N ILE A 281 -11.47 3.43 -5.44
CA ILE A 281 -10.14 3.98 -5.74
C ILE A 281 -10.19 5.50 -5.73
N ARG A 282 -11.24 6.13 -6.27
CA ARG A 282 -11.41 7.59 -6.22
C ARG A 282 -11.44 8.10 -4.78
N GLN A 283 -12.14 7.38 -3.89
CA GLN A 283 -12.15 7.70 -2.47
C GLN A 283 -10.76 7.53 -1.83
N SER A 284 -10.03 6.47 -2.16
CA SER A 284 -8.63 6.33 -1.73
C SER A 284 -7.79 7.50 -2.23
N VAL A 285 -7.90 7.91 -3.50
CA VAL A 285 -7.16 9.05 -4.05
C VAL A 285 -7.45 10.34 -3.28
N ILE A 286 -8.71 10.64 -2.97
CA ILE A 286 -9.08 11.80 -2.13
C ILE A 286 -8.35 11.73 -0.78
N GLN A 287 -8.42 10.61 -0.08
CA GLN A 287 -7.76 10.45 1.22
C GLN A 287 -6.24 10.62 1.13
N TRP A 288 -5.63 10.11 0.06
CA TRP A 288 -4.18 10.23 -0.13
C TRP A 288 -3.75 11.67 -0.38
N LEU A 289 -4.56 12.45 -1.11
CA LEU A 289 -4.36 13.88 -1.29
C LEU A 289 -4.52 14.65 0.03
N GLU A 290 -5.50 14.27 0.86
CA GLU A 290 -5.65 14.85 2.20
C GLU A 290 -4.44 14.54 3.09
N ASP A 291 -3.97 13.28 3.07
CA ASP A 291 -2.78 12.86 3.80
C ASP A 291 -1.52 13.61 3.29
N ASP A 292 -1.37 13.80 1.97
CA ASP A 292 -0.26 14.59 1.39
C ASP A 292 -0.30 16.02 1.91
N ALA A 293 -1.49 16.62 2.02
CA ALA A 293 -1.62 17.95 2.60
C ALA A 293 -1.12 18.01 4.05
N LEU A 294 -1.35 16.96 4.85
CA LEU A 294 -0.80 16.88 6.20
C LEU A 294 0.74 16.80 6.19
N VAL A 295 1.32 16.03 5.26
CA VAL A 295 2.77 15.96 5.10
C VAL A 295 3.33 17.32 4.71
N TRP A 296 2.72 17.99 3.73
CA TRP A 296 3.12 19.32 3.28
C TRP A 296 3.04 20.38 4.39
N LEU A 297 2.00 20.35 5.22
CA LEU A 297 1.91 21.22 6.41
C LEU A 297 3.02 20.92 7.41
N GLY A 298 3.31 19.65 7.68
CA GLY A 298 4.41 19.23 8.54
C GLY A 298 5.78 19.70 8.04
N ALA A 299 5.95 19.77 6.72
CA ALA A 299 7.16 20.29 6.06
C ALA A 299 7.18 21.83 5.91
N GLY A 300 6.16 22.55 6.41
CA GLY A 300 6.07 24.01 6.30
C GLY A 300 5.67 24.53 4.91
N ARG A 301 5.22 23.67 4.00
CA ARG A 301 4.84 23.98 2.61
C ARG A 301 3.32 24.17 2.48
N SER A 302 2.82 25.27 3.05
CA SER A 302 1.37 25.50 3.16
C SER A 302 0.68 25.65 1.81
N ASP A 303 1.32 26.26 0.83
CA ASP A 303 0.84 26.37 -0.55
C ASP A 303 0.58 25.00 -1.20
N LEU A 304 1.52 24.06 -1.05
CA LEU A 304 1.37 22.70 -1.56
C LEU A 304 0.27 21.92 -0.83
N ALA A 305 0.17 22.10 0.49
CA ALA A 305 -0.91 21.51 1.27
C ALA A 305 -2.30 21.96 0.78
N MET A 306 -2.43 23.26 0.50
CA MET A 306 -3.65 23.86 -0.01
C MET A 306 -3.99 23.34 -1.41
N HIS A 307 -2.98 23.15 -2.26
CA HIS A 307 -3.15 22.53 -3.57
C HIS A 307 -3.67 21.09 -3.46
N SER A 308 -3.05 20.26 -2.62
CA SER A 308 -3.49 18.88 -2.40
C SER A 308 -4.92 18.79 -1.89
N LEU A 309 -5.31 19.64 -0.94
CA LEU A 309 -6.70 19.69 -0.46
C LEU A 309 -7.67 20.25 -1.51
N ALA A 310 -7.24 21.15 -2.39
CA ALA A 310 -8.06 21.62 -3.51
C ALA A 310 -8.38 20.49 -4.48
N LEU A 311 -7.40 19.64 -4.80
CA LEU A 311 -7.62 18.43 -5.60
C LEU A 311 -8.52 17.43 -4.88
N ALA A 312 -8.32 17.23 -3.57
CA ALA A 312 -9.15 16.34 -2.76
C ALA A 312 -10.62 16.80 -2.74
N HIS A 313 -10.85 18.11 -2.53
CA HIS A 313 -12.17 18.71 -2.51
C HIS A 313 -12.86 18.66 -3.88
N ASP A 314 -12.16 19.05 -4.95
CA ASP A 314 -12.69 18.97 -6.32
C ASP A 314 -13.05 17.53 -6.68
N GLY A 315 -12.23 16.56 -6.28
CA GLY A 315 -12.54 15.14 -6.40
C GLY A 315 -13.79 14.74 -5.62
N ALA A 316 -13.90 15.13 -4.35
CA ALA A 316 -15.06 14.81 -3.52
C ALA A 316 -16.38 15.41 -4.05
N CYS A 317 -16.31 16.58 -4.70
CA CYS A 317 -17.46 17.25 -5.30
C CYS A 317 -17.72 16.87 -6.77
N ALA A 318 -16.77 16.21 -7.43
CA ALA A 318 -16.90 15.87 -8.84
C ALA A 318 -18.03 14.85 -9.06
N THR A 319 -18.99 15.22 -9.89
CA THR A 319 -19.84 14.24 -10.60
C THR A 319 -18.95 13.30 -11.43
N GLU A 320 -19.41 12.10 -11.78
CA GLU A 320 -18.59 11.11 -12.51
C GLU A 320 -17.90 11.65 -13.78
N GLU A 321 -18.44 12.72 -14.39
CA GLU A 321 -17.90 13.36 -15.59
C GLU A 321 -16.72 14.34 -15.35
N HIS A 322 -16.45 14.76 -14.11
CA HIS A 322 -15.62 15.94 -13.78
C HIS A 322 -14.32 15.65 -13.01
N TRP A 323 -13.74 14.46 -13.16
CA TRP A 323 -12.42 14.14 -12.60
C TRP A 323 -11.28 14.56 -13.53
N TRP A 324 -11.19 15.86 -13.83
CA TRP A 324 -10.23 16.39 -14.82
C TRP A 324 -8.79 15.98 -14.50
N PHE A 325 -8.44 15.89 -13.22
CA PHE A 325 -7.09 15.55 -12.83
C PHE A 325 -6.72 14.07 -13.07
N LEU A 326 -7.68 13.16 -12.89
CA LEU A 326 -7.50 11.74 -13.24
C LEU A 326 -7.42 11.57 -14.76
N LYS A 327 -8.18 12.35 -15.53
CA LYS A 327 -8.06 12.38 -17.00
C LYS A 327 -6.65 12.76 -17.41
N GLU A 328 -6.05 13.76 -16.77
CA GLU A 328 -4.68 14.16 -17.06
C GLU A 328 -3.66 13.08 -16.71
N ALA A 329 -3.83 12.40 -15.57
CA ALA A 329 -2.98 11.27 -15.21
C ALA A 329 -3.03 10.14 -16.25
N VAL A 330 -4.21 9.85 -16.80
CA VAL A 330 -4.38 8.90 -17.89
C VAL A 330 -3.75 9.40 -19.18
N ARG A 331 -3.91 10.69 -19.54
CA ARG A 331 -3.26 11.29 -20.73
C ARG A 331 -1.74 11.16 -20.67
N LEU A 332 -1.13 11.55 -19.56
CA LEU A 332 0.31 11.43 -19.32
C LEU A 332 0.78 9.98 -19.44
N ARG A 333 0.06 9.05 -18.80
CA ARG A 333 0.39 7.62 -18.90
C ARG A 333 0.27 7.09 -20.33
N LEU A 334 -0.75 7.51 -21.09
CA LEU A 334 -0.93 7.15 -22.50
C LEU A 334 0.21 7.71 -23.36
N ALA A 335 0.59 8.97 -23.18
CA ALA A 335 1.71 9.59 -23.88
C ALA A 335 3.00 8.76 -23.68
N ILE A 336 3.33 8.41 -22.43
CA ILE A 336 4.49 7.57 -22.10
C ILE A 336 4.40 6.18 -22.73
N SER A 337 3.19 5.59 -22.79
CA SER A 337 2.98 4.21 -23.24
C SER A 337 2.90 4.05 -24.76
N ILE A 338 2.63 5.13 -25.49
CA ILE A 338 2.40 5.12 -26.94
C ILE A 338 3.60 5.68 -27.70
N VAL A 339 4.34 6.63 -27.12
CA VAL A 339 5.56 7.15 -27.76
C VAL A 339 6.59 6.01 -27.94
N PRO A 340 7.06 5.75 -29.18
CA PRO A 340 8.06 4.71 -29.43
C PRO A 340 9.32 4.96 -28.58
N LYS A 341 9.81 3.93 -27.89
CA LYS A 341 11.01 4.01 -27.05
C LYS A 341 12.23 4.54 -27.81
N ASP A 342 12.28 4.33 -29.12
CA ASP A 342 13.37 4.78 -30.00
C ASP A 342 13.40 6.31 -30.19
N ARG A 343 12.31 7.03 -29.87
CA ARG A 343 12.26 8.51 -29.85
C ARG A 343 12.59 9.13 -28.48
N MET A 344 12.76 8.33 -27.44
CA MET A 344 13.10 8.81 -26.09
C MET A 344 14.60 8.76 -25.76
N GLN A 345 15.47 8.42 -26.72
CA GLN A 345 16.90 8.51 -26.46
C GLN A 345 17.31 9.99 -26.32
N PRO A 346 17.91 10.40 -25.20
CA PRO A 346 18.37 11.77 -25.04
C PRO A 346 19.51 12.02 -26.03
N THR A 347 19.24 12.79 -27.09
CA THR A 347 20.34 13.41 -27.84
C THR A 347 21.01 14.39 -26.89
N SER A 348 22.31 14.20 -26.70
CA SER A 348 23.17 14.89 -25.75
C SER A 348 22.86 16.39 -25.56
N SER A 349 22.81 16.78 -24.28
CA SER A 349 23.00 18.12 -23.72
C SER A 349 22.01 19.23 -24.14
N SER A 350 20.71 18.98 -23.95
CA SER A 350 19.69 19.96 -23.54
C SER A 350 18.33 19.33 -23.85
N SER A 351 17.79 18.56 -22.90
CA SER A 351 16.49 17.92 -23.11
C SER A 351 15.38 18.97 -23.02
N PRO A 352 14.58 19.22 -24.07
CA PRO A 352 13.29 19.84 -23.88
C PRO A 352 12.41 18.84 -23.11
N ILE A 353 11.70 19.32 -22.10
CA ILE A 353 10.61 18.58 -21.47
C ILE A 353 9.55 18.42 -22.57
N ILE A 354 9.45 17.23 -23.16
CA ILE A 354 8.37 16.93 -24.10
C ILE A 354 7.09 16.93 -23.26
N THR A 355 6.25 17.95 -23.45
CA THR A 355 4.95 18.00 -22.76
C THR A 355 4.05 16.87 -23.30
N PRO A 356 3.11 16.33 -22.52
CA PRO A 356 2.13 15.35 -23.02
C PRO A 356 1.41 15.84 -24.30
N ASP A 357 1.28 17.16 -24.43
CA ASP A 357 0.72 17.85 -25.59
C ASP A 357 1.60 17.75 -26.84
N GLU A 358 2.92 17.69 -26.72
CA GLU A 358 3.84 17.47 -27.83
C GLU A 358 3.95 15.99 -28.23
N ALA A 359 3.88 15.09 -27.25
CA ALA A 359 3.94 13.63 -27.45
C ALA A 359 2.72 13.07 -28.21
N LEU A 360 1.55 13.72 -28.06
CA LEU A 360 0.29 13.34 -28.71
C LEU A 360 -0.01 14.15 -29.98
N GLY A 361 0.92 15.01 -30.43
CA GLY A 361 0.83 15.87 -31.61
C GLY A 361 0.55 17.33 -31.24
N PRO A 362 1.25 18.31 -31.87
CA PRO A 362 1.41 19.66 -31.33
C PRO A 362 0.09 20.35 -31.01
N MET A 363 -0.07 20.76 -29.75
CA MET A 363 -1.10 21.68 -29.30
C MET A 363 -0.63 23.14 -29.42
N ASN A 364 -0.48 23.66 -30.64
CA ASN A 364 -0.39 25.11 -30.81
C ASN A 364 -1.80 25.69 -30.89
N GLU A 365 -2.23 26.37 -29.82
CA GLU A 365 -3.30 27.35 -29.88
C GLU A 365 -2.78 28.57 -30.66
N GLY A 366 -2.89 28.59 -31.99
CA GLY A 366 -2.71 29.87 -32.70
C GLY A 366 -2.31 29.92 -34.16
N ASP A 367 -2.16 28.82 -34.91
CA ASP A 367 -1.86 28.93 -36.35
C ASP A 367 -2.91 28.26 -37.23
N ALA A 368 -3.78 29.10 -37.81
CA ALA A 368 -4.86 28.71 -38.71
C ALA A 368 -4.40 28.24 -40.10
N ASP A 369 -3.09 28.27 -40.39
CA ASP A 369 -2.53 28.01 -41.74
C ASP A 369 -1.49 26.88 -41.80
N SER A 370 -1.49 25.96 -40.83
CA SER A 370 -0.58 24.80 -40.88
C SER A 370 -1.13 23.70 -41.81
N GLU A 371 -0.45 23.45 -42.93
CA GLU A 371 -0.75 22.37 -43.89
C GLU A 371 -0.90 21.00 -43.21
N PRO A 372 -1.75 20.09 -43.75
CA PRO A 372 -1.93 18.76 -43.17
C PRO A 372 -0.61 17.97 -43.17
N LEU A 373 -0.14 17.63 -41.97
CA LEU A 373 0.97 16.72 -41.75
C LEU A 373 0.63 15.34 -42.35
N ILE A 374 1.12 15.09 -43.56
CA ILE A 374 1.10 13.76 -44.17
C ILE A 374 2.08 12.88 -43.40
N TRP A 375 1.54 12.00 -42.56
CA TRP A 375 2.31 10.89 -42.00
C TRP A 375 2.71 9.93 -43.13
N ARG A 376 4.02 9.82 -43.38
CA ARG A 376 4.59 8.75 -44.20
C ARG A 376 5.13 7.64 -43.28
N PRO A 377 4.92 6.36 -43.65
CA PRO A 377 5.12 5.19 -42.79
C PRO A 377 6.55 5.00 -42.30
#